data_AF-G4Z5K2-F1
#
_entry.id   AF-G4Z5K2-F1
#
_cell.length_a   1.000
_cell.length_b   1.000
_cell.length_c   1.000
_cell.angle_alpha   90.00
_cell.angle_beta   90.00
_cell.angle_gamma   90.00
#
_symmetry.space_group_name_H-M   'P 1'
#
loop_
_entity.id
_entity.type
_entity.pdbx_description
1 polymer ?
#
loop_
_entity_poly.entity_id
_entity_poly.type
_entity_poly.pdbx_seq_one_letter_code
_entity_poly.pdbx_strand_id
1 'polypeptide(L)'
;MEAQRQPPDCPDWWDEEVEMLAEEAWLPVAQDFCQRSGEPYSRCIHHLAGKSFVGLRNLTNHSLRGAMPVELLPENLDIDSSIKIELSPTPEERCQLRKMFGAFRFVYNKLVDLVGDDWRRLSQAQLRADYRPVRSVTRRNLLTDHLPDWVWDVPQKILDAAFTDFLKTITTTKAGDEAARNNGENRRPSELHFKTRKNNSTSIEIQVESFGYTGHASQARFLPNYFGWRRGSDEGIATKEDFPEPTHARIKRIVKDMHQKVAKWLSVNFDVVLLPKFPVSQLVRRRNRPDGRRRRINSVTARRMLTWSHYKFRQMLDYKMKRTGGVVVVCDEPWTTKTCSHCGRINHRITVQKTFWCPECNYVCDRDVNAARNIFLKNERLIP
;
A
#
# COMPACT_ATOMS: atom_id res chain seq x y z
N MET A 1 -43.68 31.36 -23.02
CA MET A 1 -42.63 30.60 -22.32
C MET A 1 -41.81 29.89 -23.39
N GLU A 2 -40.84 30.58 -23.96
CA GLU A 2 -39.87 29.95 -24.85
C GLU A 2 -39.01 29.02 -24.01
N ALA A 3 -39.01 27.73 -24.34
CA ALA A 3 -38.09 26.77 -23.77
C ALA A 3 -36.66 27.24 -24.10
N GLN A 4 -35.89 27.62 -23.07
CA GLN A 4 -34.47 27.92 -23.17
C GLN A 4 -33.78 26.78 -23.93
N ARG A 5 -33.37 27.05 -25.17
CA ARG A 5 -32.64 26.08 -25.98
C ARG A 5 -31.23 26.02 -25.41
N GLN A 6 -30.89 24.91 -24.76
CA GLN A 6 -29.50 24.61 -24.39
C GLN A 6 -28.61 24.76 -25.64
N PRO A 7 -27.47 25.46 -25.54
CA PRO A 7 -26.51 25.52 -26.64
C PRO A 7 -26.06 24.09 -27.01
N PRO A 8 -25.87 23.77 -28.30
CA PRO A 8 -25.49 22.43 -28.73
C PRO A 8 -24.19 21.96 -28.03
N ASP A 9 -24.04 20.66 -27.79
CA ASP A 9 -22.93 20.01 -27.07
C ASP A 9 -22.41 20.66 -25.76
N CYS A 10 -23.31 21.20 -24.94
CA CYS A 10 -23.05 21.46 -23.52
C CYS A 10 -23.54 20.29 -22.66
N PRO A 11 -22.89 19.99 -21.51
CA PRO A 11 -23.38 18.95 -20.62
C PRO A 11 -24.64 19.41 -19.89
N ASP A 12 -25.50 18.46 -19.49
CA ASP A 12 -26.81 18.73 -18.87
C ASP A 12 -26.77 19.65 -17.61
N TRP A 13 -25.62 19.75 -16.95
CA TRP A 13 -25.41 20.58 -15.76
C TRP A 13 -24.97 22.02 -16.08
N TRP A 14 -24.74 22.37 -17.35
CA TRP A 14 -24.37 23.72 -17.77
C TRP A 14 -25.63 24.50 -18.15
N ASP A 15 -26.19 25.21 -17.18
CA ASP A 15 -27.36 26.10 -17.32
C ASP A 15 -26.93 27.59 -17.29
N GLU A 16 -27.89 28.51 -17.49
CA GLU A 16 -27.62 29.96 -17.46
C GLU A 16 -27.04 30.43 -16.12
N GLU A 17 -27.43 29.81 -15.01
CA GLU A 17 -26.86 30.12 -13.68
C GLU A 17 -25.38 29.74 -13.61
N VAL A 18 -25.03 28.54 -14.08
CA VAL A 18 -23.63 28.07 -14.15
C VAL A 18 -22.80 28.91 -15.11
N GLU A 19 -23.38 29.38 -16.21
CA GLU A 19 -22.71 30.29 -17.14
C GLU A 19 -22.38 31.63 -16.48
N MET A 20 -23.36 32.25 -15.80
CA MET A 20 -23.11 33.46 -15.01
C MET A 20 -22.06 33.23 -13.92
N LEU A 21 -22.14 32.12 -13.19
CA LEU A 21 -21.14 31.75 -12.18
C LEU A 21 -19.75 31.53 -12.79
N ALA A 22 -19.65 30.98 -14.00
CA ALA A 22 -18.37 30.76 -14.68
C ALA A 22 -17.71 32.09 -15.08
N GLU A 23 -18.51 33.08 -15.48
CA GLU A 23 -18.06 34.45 -15.77
C GLU A 23 -17.63 35.19 -14.49
N GLU A 24 -18.40 35.08 -13.40
CA GLU A 24 -18.07 35.70 -12.11
C GLU A 24 -16.85 35.03 -11.45
N ALA A 25 -16.78 33.71 -11.49
CA ALA A 25 -15.68 32.92 -10.94
C ALA A 25 -14.47 32.86 -11.89
N TRP A 26 -14.32 33.80 -12.83
CA TRP A 26 -13.16 33.86 -13.72
C TRP A 26 -11.86 34.04 -12.92
N LEU A 27 -11.00 33.03 -12.96
CA LEU A 27 -9.66 33.12 -12.39
C LEU A 27 -8.69 33.50 -13.49
N PRO A 28 -7.83 34.50 -13.30
CA PRO A 28 -6.76 34.78 -14.25
C PRO A 28 -5.88 33.52 -14.40
N VAL A 29 -5.72 33.02 -15.62
CA VAL A 29 -4.83 31.91 -15.97
C VAL A 29 -3.45 32.45 -16.35
N ALA A 30 -2.44 31.58 -16.49
CA ALA A 30 -1.06 31.99 -16.78
C ALA A 30 -0.91 32.93 -18.01
N GLN A 31 -1.86 32.91 -18.94
CA GLN A 31 -1.91 33.84 -20.08
C GLN A 31 -2.26 35.29 -19.69
N ASP A 32 -3.03 35.50 -18.61
CA ASP A 32 -3.37 36.82 -18.08
C ASP A 32 -2.18 37.52 -17.40
N PHE A 33 -1.14 36.75 -17.06
CA PHE A 33 0.12 37.27 -16.51
C PHE A 33 1.16 37.62 -17.59
N CYS A 34 1.02 37.10 -18.82
CA CYS A 34 2.04 37.20 -19.85
C CYS A 34 1.87 38.36 -20.86
N GLN A 35 0.79 39.16 -20.80
CA GLN A 35 0.50 40.15 -21.85
C GLN A 35 0.64 41.64 -21.49
N ARG A 36 0.91 42.02 -20.23
CA ARG A 36 1.15 43.44 -19.89
C ARG A 36 2.61 43.72 -19.62
N SER A 37 3.41 43.78 -20.68
CA SER A 37 4.75 44.36 -20.67
C SER A 37 4.67 45.87 -20.41
N GLY A 38 4.50 46.29 -19.15
CA GLY A 38 4.58 47.71 -18.80
C GLY A 38 3.88 48.17 -17.51
N GLU A 39 3.02 47.36 -16.88
CA GLU A 39 2.38 47.77 -15.62
C GLU A 39 3.08 47.16 -14.39
N PRO A 40 3.35 47.93 -13.33
CA PRO A 40 3.90 47.39 -12.10
C PRO A 40 2.94 46.36 -11.49
N TYR A 41 3.49 45.19 -11.17
CA TYR A 41 2.83 44.00 -10.62
C TYR A 41 1.81 44.30 -9.50
N SER A 42 2.00 45.39 -8.75
CA SER A 42 1.11 45.82 -7.67
C SER A 42 -0.26 46.33 -8.13
N ARG A 43 -0.38 46.95 -9.31
CA ARG A 43 -1.67 47.49 -9.80
C ARG A 43 -2.62 46.40 -10.32
N CYS A 44 -2.09 45.35 -10.94
CA CYS A 44 -2.88 44.21 -11.42
C CYS A 44 -3.53 43.42 -10.27
N ILE A 45 -2.83 43.31 -9.13
CA ILE A 45 -3.31 42.58 -7.94
C ILE A 45 -4.58 43.23 -7.36
N HIS A 46 -4.67 44.56 -7.33
CA HIS A 46 -5.84 45.24 -6.76
C HIS A 46 -7.11 45.10 -7.58
N HIS A 47 -7.00 45.02 -8.92
CA HIS A 47 -8.15 44.84 -9.81
C HIS A 47 -8.63 43.38 -9.83
N LEU A 48 -7.71 42.43 -9.73
CA LEU A 48 -8.00 40.98 -9.65
C LEU A 48 -8.52 40.55 -8.27
N ALA A 49 -8.09 41.22 -7.19
CA ALA A 49 -8.53 40.90 -5.83
C ALA A 49 -10.02 41.19 -5.57
N GLY A 50 -10.66 42.05 -6.37
CA GLY A 50 -12.09 42.38 -6.22
C GLY A 50 -13.05 41.33 -6.80
N LYS A 51 -12.56 40.40 -7.63
CA LYS A 51 -13.39 39.41 -8.35
C LYS A 51 -12.88 37.97 -8.27
N SER A 52 -11.79 37.70 -7.55
CA SER A 52 -11.17 36.37 -7.52
C SER A 52 -11.52 35.58 -6.25
N PHE A 53 -12.10 34.40 -6.43
CA PHE A 53 -12.48 33.43 -5.39
C PHE A 53 -11.29 32.93 -4.56
N VAL A 54 -10.09 32.87 -5.15
CA VAL A 54 -8.85 32.63 -4.42
C VAL A 54 -8.23 33.99 -4.17
N GLY A 55 -8.56 34.61 -3.03
CA GLY A 55 -7.94 35.89 -2.67
C GLY A 55 -6.42 35.79 -2.88
N LEU A 56 -5.89 36.53 -3.85
CA LEU A 56 -4.44 36.57 -4.15
C LEU A 56 -3.61 36.93 -2.89
N ARG A 57 -4.24 37.52 -1.86
CA ARG A 57 -3.69 37.70 -0.52
C ARG A 57 -3.18 36.40 0.12
N ASN A 58 -3.80 35.24 -0.15
CA ASN A 58 -3.39 33.95 0.38
C ASN A 58 -2.22 33.34 -0.40
N LEU A 59 -2.05 33.70 -1.68
CA LEU A 59 -0.92 33.27 -2.51
C LEU A 59 0.35 34.08 -2.25
N THR A 60 0.23 35.35 -1.83
CA THR A 60 1.38 36.23 -1.60
C THR A 60 1.90 36.21 -0.16
N ASN A 61 1.03 35.98 0.85
CA ASN A 61 1.44 36.03 2.26
C ASN A 61 1.91 34.69 2.82
N HIS A 62 1.40 33.57 2.32
CA HIS A 62 2.02 32.28 2.58
C HIS A 62 3.11 32.06 1.57
N SER A 63 4.33 32.35 1.98
CA SER A 63 5.51 31.73 1.41
C SER A 63 5.19 30.25 1.18
N LEU A 64 4.97 29.83 -0.07
CA LEU A 64 4.93 28.42 -0.50
C LEU A 64 6.30 27.73 -0.28
N ARG A 65 7.10 28.22 0.68
CA ARG A 65 8.46 27.80 1.03
C ARG A 65 8.49 26.68 2.07
N GLY A 66 7.34 26.22 2.58
CA GLY A 66 7.31 25.25 3.68
C GLY A 66 6.93 23.81 3.30
N ALA A 67 6.35 23.57 2.12
CA ALA A 67 5.73 22.29 1.85
C ALA A 67 5.83 21.87 0.38
N MET A 68 7.04 21.55 -0.08
CA MET A 68 7.30 20.38 -0.94
C MET A 68 8.83 20.25 -1.07
N PRO A 69 9.38 19.14 -0.55
CA PRO A 69 9.89 18.16 -1.49
C PRO A 69 9.30 16.81 -1.11
N VAL A 70 8.27 16.38 -1.83
CA VAL A 70 8.07 14.94 -1.95
C VAL A 70 9.07 14.55 -3.01
N GLU A 71 10.22 14.00 -2.61
CA GLU A 71 11.00 13.17 -3.52
C GLU A 71 10.01 12.19 -4.15
N LEU A 72 9.67 12.43 -5.40
CA LEU A 72 8.85 11.52 -6.17
C LEU A 72 9.56 10.18 -6.11
N LEU A 73 8.88 9.17 -5.56
CA LEU A 73 9.42 7.82 -5.50
C LEU A 73 9.92 7.47 -6.92
N PRO A 74 11.19 7.10 -7.09
CA PRO A 74 11.74 6.70 -8.37
C PRO A 74 10.76 5.78 -9.11
N GLU A 75 10.55 6.04 -10.41
CA GLU A 75 9.51 5.36 -11.18
C GLU A 75 9.68 3.83 -11.22
N ASN A 76 10.89 3.35 -10.91
CA ASN A 76 11.30 1.95 -10.87
C ASN A 76 11.91 1.57 -9.51
N LEU A 77 11.14 1.67 -8.42
CA LEU A 77 11.52 1.00 -7.17
C LEU A 77 11.11 -0.47 -7.23
N ASP A 78 12.10 -1.36 -7.27
CA ASP A 78 11.88 -2.76 -6.96
C ASP A 78 11.43 -2.87 -5.51
N ILE A 79 10.22 -3.38 -5.34
CA ILE A 79 9.61 -3.46 -4.03
C ILE A 79 9.93 -4.81 -3.42
N ASP A 80 11.00 -4.85 -2.64
CA ASP A 80 11.37 -6.05 -1.90
C ASP A 80 10.39 -6.28 -0.74
N SER A 81 9.70 -7.42 -0.78
CA SER A 81 8.88 -7.92 0.33
C SER A 81 9.70 -8.68 1.36
N SER A 82 10.89 -9.13 0.98
CA SER A 82 11.83 -9.89 1.80
C SER A 82 13.25 -9.35 1.66
N ILE A 83 13.97 -9.25 2.76
CA ILE A 83 15.36 -8.80 2.78
C ILE A 83 16.23 -9.98 3.17
N LYS A 84 17.37 -10.14 2.47
CA LYS A 84 18.41 -11.10 2.85
C LYS A 84 19.43 -10.37 3.71
N ILE A 85 19.73 -10.93 4.89
CA ILE A 85 20.68 -10.35 5.83
C ILE A 85 21.71 -11.40 6.18
N GLU A 86 22.98 -11.01 6.11
CA GLU A 86 24.08 -11.84 6.55
C GLU A 86 24.26 -11.73 8.07
N LEU A 87 24.37 -12.88 8.75
CA LEU A 87 24.65 -12.95 10.18
C LEU A 87 26.13 -13.28 10.40
N SER A 88 26.76 -12.63 11.37
CA SER A 88 28.16 -12.88 11.76
C SER A 88 28.25 -13.43 13.19
N PRO A 89 27.77 -14.66 13.44
CA PRO A 89 27.76 -15.24 14.77
C PRO A 89 29.18 -15.53 15.29
N THR A 90 29.37 -15.36 16.60
CA THR A 90 30.57 -15.78 17.35
C THR A 90 30.77 -17.31 17.28
N PRO A 91 31.95 -17.85 17.59
CA PRO A 91 32.18 -19.30 17.58
C PRO A 91 31.19 -20.09 18.48
N GLU A 92 30.83 -19.53 19.63
CA GLU A 92 29.86 -20.12 20.56
C GLU A 92 28.44 -20.08 20.00
N GLU A 93 28.02 -18.93 19.45
CA GLU A 93 26.73 -18.76 18.78
C GLU A 93 26.59 -19.70 17.58
N ARG A 94 27.67 -19.91 16.80
CA ARG A 94 27.70 -20.88 15.69
C ARG A 94 27.46 -22.30 16.17
N CYS A 95 28.04 -22.68 17.32
CA CYS A 95 27.81 -24.00 17.90
C CYS A 95 26.33 -24.20 18.25
N GLN A 96 25.71 -23.20 18.87
CA GLN A 96 24.29 -23.23 19.23
C GLN A 96 23.38 -23.27 18.01
N LEU A 97 23.62 -22.41 17.01
CA LEU A 97 22.89 -22.45 15.74
C LEU A 97 22.97 -23.83 15.09
N ARG A 98 24.16 -24.45 15.06
CA ARG A 98 24.34 -25.82 14.54
C ARG A 98 23.53 -26.84 15.32
N LYS A 99 23.46 -26.75 16.65
CA LYS A 99 22.59 -27.60 17.47
C LYS A 99 21.12 -27.39 17.12
N MET A 100 20.67 -26.16 16.93
CA MET A 100 19.29 -25.84 16.53
C MET A 100 18.94 -26.40 15.15
N PHE A 101 19.78 -26.18 14.13
CA PHE A 101 19.61 -26.78 12.80
C PHE A 101 19.65 -28.31 12.84
N GLY A 102 20.52 -28.87 13.69
CA GLY A 102 20.60 -30.31 13.93
C GLY A 102 19.31 -30.87 14.52
N ALA A 103 18.81 -30.27 15.61
CA ALA A 103 17.58 -30.68 16.28
C ALA A 103 16.35 -30.52 15.38
N PHE A 104 16.22 -29.38 14.69
CA PHE A 104 15.14 -29.13 13.74
C PHE A 104 15.08 -30.23 12.69
N ARG A 105 16.22 -30.54 12.06
CA ARG A 105 16.31 -31.57 11.03
C ARG A 105 16.08 -32.96 11.59
N PHE A 106 16.62 -33.26 12.77
CA PHE A 106 16.45 -34.56 13.42
C PHE A 106 14.97 -34.81 13.71
N VAL A 107 14.29 -33.85 14.34
CA VAL A 107 12.84 -33.92 14.64
C VAL A 107 12.02 -34.09 13.36
N TYR A 108 12.26 -33.27 12.34
CA TYR A 108 11.58 -33.39 11.06
C TYR A 108 11.79 -34.78 10.43
N ASN A 109 13.03 -35.26 10.36
CA ASN A 109 13.32 -36.56 9.77
C ASN A 109 12.72 -37.68 10.62
N LYS A 110 12.73 -37.56 11.95
CA LYS A 110 12.13 -38.57 12.80
C LYS A 110 10.61 -38.62 12.67
N LEU A 111 9.97 -37.47 12.43
CA LEU A 111 8.55 -37.41 12.08
C LEU A 111 8.26 -38.11 10.76
N VAL A 112 9.08 -37.89 9.72
CA VAL A 112 8.94 -38.59 8.43
C VAL A 112 9.10 -40.10 8.60
N ASP A 113 10.08 -40.53 9.40
CA ASP A 113 10.36 -41.95 9.70
C ASP A 113 9.21 -42.62 10.48
N LEU A 114 8.74 -41.99 11.56
CA LEU A 114 7.70 -42.56 12.42
C LEU A 114 6.32 -42.56 11.77
N VAL A 115 5.98 -41.50 11.04
CA VAL A 115 4.68 -41.41 10.36
C VAL A 115 4.65 -42.29 9.10
N GLY A 116 5.81 -42.61 8.52
CA GLY A 116 5.94 -43.56 7.41
C GLY A 116 5.01 -43.22 6.24
N ASP A 117 4.19 -44.18 5.81
CA ASP A 117 3.17 -44.01 4.77
C ASP A 117 1.80 -43.57 5.31
N ASP A 118 1.62 -43.56 6.63
CA ASP A 118 0.32 -43.28 7.28
C ASP A 118 -0.08 -41.81 7.22
N TRP A 119 0.84 -40.90 6.89
CA TRP A 119 0.57 -39.45 6.74
C TRP A 119 -0.58 -39.15 5.76
N ARG A 120 -0.85 -40.06 4.82
CA ARG A 120 -1.97 -39.92 3.87
C ARG A 120 -3.32 -40.01 4.57
N ARG A 121 -3.44 -40.91 5.56
CA ARG A 121 -4.69 -41.22 6.27
C ARG A 121 -4.88 -40.34 7.50
N LEU A 122 -3.80 -39.93 8.13
CA LEU A 122 -3.86 -39.14 9.36
C LEU A 122 -4.36 -37.72 9.12
N SER A 123 -5.25 -37.29 10.02
CA SER A 123 -5.72 -35.91 10.10
C SER A 123 -4.69 -35.04 10.84
N GLN A 124 -4.74 -33.72 10.60
CA GLN A 124 -3.87 -32.80 11.33
C GLN A 124 -4.12 -32.81 12.85
N ALA A 125 -5.33 -33.14 13.30
CA ALA A 125 -5.65 -33.22 14.72
C ALA A 125 -4.95 -34.41 15.39
N GLN A 126 -4.98 -35.58 14.73
CA GLN A 126 -4.26 -36.78 15.18
C GLN A 126 -2.76 -36.53 15.21
N LEU A 127 -2.19 -35.95 14.14
CA LEU A 127 -0.76 -35.62 14.09
C LEU A 127 -0.33 -34.68 15.24
N ARG A 128 -1.18 -33.70 15.60
CA ARG A 128 -0.91 -32.78 16.71
C ARG A 128 -0.99 -33.44 18.08
N ALA A 129 -1.85 -34.44 18.26
CA ALA A 129 -1.95 -35.19 19.51
C ALA A 129 -0.75 -36.13 19.69
N ASP A 130 -0.44 -36.89 18.65
CA ASP A 130 0.45 -38.05 18.75
C ASP A 130 1.93 -37.71 18.53
N TYR A 131 2.23 -36.65 17.77
CA TYR A 131 3.60 -36.38 17.28
C TYR A 131 4.12 -34.97 17.58
N ARG A 132 3.39 -34.14 18.34
CA ARG A 132 3.90 -32.82 18.70
C ARG A 132 5.07 -32.95 19.68
N PRO A 133 6.24 -32.32 19.42
CA PRO A 133 7.34 -32.36 20.38
C PRO A 133 6.94 -31.57 21.63
N VAL A 134 6.83 -32.21 22.79
CA VAL A 134 6.46 -31.53 24.05
C VAL A 134 7.46 -31.89 25.14
N ARG A 135 8.06 -30.88 25.78
CA ARG A 135 8.97 -31.01 26.92
C ARG A 135 8.21 -31.31 28.24
N SER A 136 7.34 -32.32 28.24
CA SER A 136 6.55 -32.72 29.42
C SER A 136 6.86 -34.15 29.81
N VAL A 137 7.17 -34.37 31.09
CA VAL A 137 7.38 -35.70 31.67
C VAL A 137 6.07 -36.50 31.69
N THR A 138 4.93 -35.82 31.79
CA THR A 138 3.59 -36.42 31.95
C THR A 138 2.87 -36.65 30.62
N ARG A 139 3.23 -35.92 29.56
CA ARG A 139 2.65 -36.05 28.21
C ARG A 139 3.70 -36.56 27.22
N ARG A 140 4.13 -37.81 27.42
CA ARG A 140 4.90 -38.53 26.39
C ARG A 140 3.98 -38.95 25.25
N ASN A 141 4.51 -38.94 24.04
CA ASN A 141 3.79 -39.31 22.84
C ASN A 141 4.72 -40.07 21.89
N LEU A 142 4.19 -40.47 20.75
CA LEU A 142 4.89 -41.35 19.80
C LEU A 142 6.19 -40.74 19.27
N LEU A 143 6.33 -39.40 19.29
CA LEU A 143 7.58 -38.74 18.94
C LEU A 143 8.56 -38.68 20.11
N THR A 144 8.11 -38.26 21.31
CA THR A 144 9.01 -37.90 22.41
C THR A 144 9.79 -39.07 22.98
N ASP A 145 9.27 -40.30 22.86
CA ASP A 145 9.97 -41.52 23.28
C ASP A 145 11.22 -41.83 22.43
N HIS A 146 11.31 -41.28 21.22
CA HIS A 146 12.43 -41.49 20.30
C HIS A 146 13.39 -40.30 20.19
N LEU A 147 13.16 -39.22 20.96
CA LEU A 147 14.02 -38.04 20.92
C LEU A 147 15.17 -38.18 21.94
N PRO A 148 16.44 -38.08 21.49
CA PRO A 148 17.59 -38.13 22.38
C PRO A 148 17.69 -36.86 23.24
N ASP A 149 18.33 -36.97 24.41
CA ASP A 149 18.35 -35.92 25.42
C ASP A 149 18.86 -34.56 24.92
N TRP A 150 19.86 -34.55 24.04
CA TRP A 150 20.44 -33.32 23.48
C TRP A 150 19.46 -32.48 22.65
N VAL A 151 18.35 -33.06 22.15
CA VAL A 151 17.31 -32.31 21.44
C VAL A 151 16.57 -31.36 22.39
N TRP A 152 16.47 -31.72 23.66
CA TRP A 152 15.78 -30.94 24.69
C TRP A 152 16.61 -29.75 25.21
N ASP A 153 17.89 -29.68 24.85
CA ASP A 153 18.73 -28.49 25.07
C ASP A 153 18.35 -27.33 24.15
N VAL A 154 17.61 -27.60 23.07
CA VAL A 154 17.17 -26.60 22.09
C VAL A 154 15.82 -25.99 22.53
N PRO A 155 15.61 -24.68 22.29
CA PRO A 155 14.35 -24.02 22.60
C PRO A 155 13.14 -24.71 21.96
N GLN A 156 12.08 -24.90 22.76
CA GLN A 156 10.82 -25.54 22.35
C GLN A 156 10.22 -24.93 21.07
N LYS A 157 10.36 -23.62 20.87
CA LYS A 157 9.91 -22.91 19.66
C LYS A 157 10.50 -23.48 18.37
N ILE A 158 11.76 -23.95 18.39
CA ILE A 158 12.43 -24.56 17.24
C ILE A 158 11.86 -25.94 16.93
N LEU A 159 11.56 -26.71 17.97
CA LEU A 159 10.95 -28.04 17.84
C LEU A 159 9.53 -27.91 17.28
N ASP A 160 8.73 -26.98 17.79
CA ASP A 160 7.40 -26.65 17.27
C ASP A 160 7.46 -26.12 15.82
N ALA A 161 8.49 -25.34 15.46
CA ALA A 161 8.72 -24.90 14.09
C ALA A 161 9.03 -26.08 13.14
N ALA A 162 9.84 -27.05 13.57
CA ALA A 162 10.11 -28.27 12.80
C ALA A 162 8.84 -29.08 12.54
N PHE A 163 8.00 -29.21 13.58
CA PHE A 163 6.72 -29.91 13.46
C PHE A 163 5.73 -29.15 12.56
N THR A 164 5.68 -27.83 12.65
CA THR A 164 4.83 -27.00 11.79
C THR A 164 5.26 -27.10 10.33
N ASP A 165 6.57 -27.12 10.07
CA ASP A 165 7.12 -27.31 8.73
C ASP A 165 6.78 -28.70 8.16
N PHE A 166 6.86 -29.75 8.99
CA PHE A 166 6.38 -31.09 8.61
C PHE A 166 4.88 -31.10 8.23
N LEU A 167 4.03 -30.44 9.02
CA LEU A 167 2.60 -30.32 8.69
C LEU A 167 2.39 -29.53 7.38
N LYS A 168 3.16 -28.46 7.15
CA LYS A 168 3.12 -27.69 5.90
C LYS A 168 3.49 -28.60 4.72
N THR A 169 4.58 -29.37 4.81
CA THR A 169 4.97 -30.33 3.78
C THR A 169 3.83 -31.31 3.47
N ILE A 170 3.20 -31.93 4.48
CA ILE A 170 2.06 -32.82 4.26
C ILE A 170 0.94 -32.12 3.49
N THR A 171 0.55 -30.91 3.90
CA THR A 171 -0.53 -30.17 3.24
C THR A 171 -0.20 -29.82 1.79
N THR A 172 1.03 -29.37 1.53
CA THR A 172 1.48 -29.02 0.18
C THR A 172 1.56 -30.26 -0.71
N THR A 173 2.04 -31.39 -0.19
CA THR A 173 2.10 -32.66 -0.92
C THR A 173 0.70 -33.18 -1.25
N LYS A 174 -0.24 -33.18 -0.29
CA LYS A 174 -1.64 -33.58 -0.55
C LYS A 174 -2.29 -32.71 -1.63
N ALA A 175 -2.13 -31.38 -1.53
CA ALA A 175 -2.66 -30.45 -2.52
C ALA A 175 -2.03 -30.62 -3.91
N GLY A 176 -0.72 -30.93 -3.96
CA GLY A 176 -0.02 -31.21 -5.22
C GLY A 176 -0.52 -32.47 -5.90
N ASP A 177 -0.70 -33.56 -5.15
CA ASP A 177 -1.24 -34.82 -5.68
C ASP A 177 -2.70 -34.66 -6.14
N GLU A 178 -3.51 -33.88 -5.42
CA GLU A 178 -4.89 -33.56 -5.82
C GLU A 178 -4.93 -32.71 -7.10
N ALA A 179 -4.06 -31.71 -7.22
CA ALA A 179 -3.94 -30.89 -8.43
C ALA A 179 -3.52 -31.72 -9.65
N ALA A 180 -2.55 -32.63 -9.48
CA ALA A 180 -2.11 -33.53 -10.55
C ALA A 180 -3.25 -34.46 -11.03
N ARG A 181 -4.05 -35.00 -10.09
CA ARG A 181 -5.24 -35.80 -10.42
C ARG A 181 -6.28 -35.01 -11.19
N ASN A 182 -6.57 -33.78 -10.75
CA ASN A 182 -7.52 -32.90 -11.42
C ASN A 182 -7.06 -32.50 -12.84
N ASN A 183 -5.75 -32.44 -13.06
CA ASN A 183 -5.15 -32.17 -14.36
C ASN A 183 -5.02 -33.42 -15.25
N GLY A 184 -5.40 -34.60 -14.77
CA GLY A 184 -5.28 -35.86 -15.52
C GLY A 184 -3.83 -36.37 -15.68
N GLU A 185 -2.90 -35.89 -14.84
CA GLU A 185 -1.51 -36.31 -14.88
C GLU A 185 -1.35 -37.70 -14.23
N ASN A 186 -0.84 -38.68 -14.98
CA ASN A 186 -0.61 -40.03 -14.47
C ASN A 186 0.77 -40.13 -13.79
N ARG A 187 0.90 -39.50 -12.62
CA ARG A 187 2.13 -39.47 -11.82
C ARG A 187 2.04 -40.41 -10.62
N ARG A 188 3.17 -41.04 -10.24
CA ARG A 188 3.26 -41.78 -8.98
C ARG A 188 2.97 -40.83 -7.79
N PRO A 189 2.23 -41.28 -6.76
CA PRO A 189 1.95 -40.48 -5.57
C PRO A 189 3.24 -39.94 -4.96
N SER A 190 3.21 -38.66 -4.54
CA SER A 190 4.38 -38.04 -3.95
C SER A 190 4.72 -38.68 -2.60
N GLU A 191 6.03 -38.78 -2.30
CA GLU A 191 6.56 -39.32 -1.04
C GLU A 191 7.11 -38.17 -0.17
N LEU A 192 7.12 -38.39 1.16
CA LEU A 192 7.77 -37.46 2.07
C LEU A 192 9.28 -37.76 2.09
N HIS A 193 10.08 -36.75 1.82
CA HIS A 193 11.54 -36.88 1.81
C HIS A 193 12.17 -36.34 3.08
N PHE A 194 13.25 -37.00 3.52
CA PHE A 194 14.12 -36.51 4.58
C PHE A 194 14.79 -35.20 4.18
N LYS A 195 14.95 -34.29 5.15
CA LYS A 195 15.81 -33.11 5.01
C LYS A 195 17.27 -33.53 5.14
N THR A 196 18.09 -33.14 4.17
CA THR A 196 19.53 -33.42 4.17
C THR A 196 20.35 -32.20 4.61
N ARG A 197 21.58 -32.41 5.08
CA ARG A 197 22.50 -31.30 5.43
C ARG A 197 22.94 -30.49 4.21
N LYS A 198 23.03 -31.16 3.06
CA LYS A 198 23.60 -30.61 1.83
C LYS A 198 22.60 -29.76 1.04
N ASN A 199 21.32 -29.79 1.42
CA ASN A 199 20.32 -29.00 0.75
C ASN A 199 20.34 -27.57 1.29
N ASN A 200 20.61 -26.60 0.42
CA ASN A 200 20.67 -25.18 0.79
C ASN A 200 19.28 -24.60 1.12
N SER A 201 18.21 -25.39 1.01
CA SER A 201 16.83 -24.97 1.28
C SER A 201 16.40 -25.08 2.75
N THR A 202 17.27 -25.57 3.66
CA THR A 202 16.90 -25.68 5.07
C THR A 202 16.86 -24.30 5.71
N SER A 203 15.66 -23.85 6.07
CA SER A 203 15.42 -22.63 6.83
C SER A 203 14.87 -22.95 8.22
N ILE A 204 15.08 -22.03 9.16
CA ILE A 204 14.41 -22.01 10.46
C ILE A 204 13.64 -20.70 10.54
N GLU A 205 12.37 -20.78 10.91
CA GLU A 205 11.52 -19.61 11.10
C GLU A 205 11.75 -19.01 12.49
N ILE A 206 12.29 -17.79 12.53
CA ILE A 206 12.47 -17.01 13.76
C ILE A 206 11.30 -16.03 13.90
N GLN A 207 10.58 -16.11 15.03
CA GLN A 207 9.43 -15.25 15.31
C GLN A 207 9.86 -13.82 15.64
N VAL A 208 9.03 -12.83 15.32
CA VAL A 208 9.30 -11.39 15.54
C VAL A 208 9.55 -11.03 17.01
N GLU A 209 8.94 -11.74 17.96
CA GLU A 209 9.18 -11.56 19.41
C GLU A 209 10.62 -11.85 19.83
N SER A 210 11.37 -12.52 18.96
CA SER A 210 12.75 -12.95 19.16
C SER A 210 13.76 -11.91 18.70
N PHE A 211 13.28 -10.72 18.36
CA PHE A 211 14.01 -9.68 17.66
C PHE A 211 13.85 -8.36 18.39
N GLY A 212 14.95 -7.67 18.64
CA GLY A 212 14.99 -6.37 19.30
C GLY A 212 15.91 -5.39 18.56
N TYR A 213 15.68 -4.09 18.75
CA TYR A 213 16.57 -3.03 18.27
C TYR A 213 17.50 -2.58 19.39
N THR A 214 18.74 -2.27 19.04
CA THR A 214 19.68 -1.64 19.98
C THR A 214 19.42 -0.14 20.06
N GLY A 215 19.61 0.47 21.24
CA GLY A 215 19.13 1.83 21.56
C GLY A 215 19.64 2.97 20.68
N HIS A 216 20.65 2.75 19.82
CA HIS A 216 21.21 3.82 18.97
C HIS A 216 21.49 3.42 17.50
N ALA A 217 21.25 2.19 17.08
CA ALA A 217 21.54 1.77 15.71
C ALA A 217 20.40 0.95 15.10
N SER A 218 20.19 1.15 13.81
CA SER A 218 19.37 0.34 12.89
C SER A 218 19.80 -1.13 12.81
N GLN A 219 20.79 -1.53 13.60
CA GLN A 219 21.21 -2.91 13.79
C GLN A 219 20.23 -3.65 14.68
N ALA A 220 19.76 -4.77 14.15
CA ALA A 220 18.89 -5.67 14.86
C ALA A 220 19.70 -6.71 15.65
N ARG A 221 19.16 -7.08 16.82
CA ARG A 221 19.68 -8.19 17.61
C ARG A 221 18.62 -9.26 17.79
N PHE A 222 19.04 -10.50 17.57
CA PHE A 222 18.27 -11.66 17.97
C PHE A 222 18.37 -11.84 19.48
N LEU A 223 17.24 -11.84 20.17
CA LEU A 223 17.19 -11.83 21.63
C LEU A 223 17.57 -13.20 22.24
N PRO A 224 18.30 -13.20 23.38
CA PRO A 224 18.62 -14.37 24.20
C PRO A 224 17.51 -15.40 24.37
N ASN A 225 16.29 -14.90 24.62
CA ASN A 225 15.13 -15.72 24.98
C ASN A 225 14.73 -16.73 23.91
N TYR A 226 15.08 -16.50 22.64
CA TYR A 226 14.77 -17.41 21.55
C TYR A 226 15.85 -18.46 21.30
N PHE A 227 17.10 -18.16 21.67
CA PHE A 227 18.26 -19.06 21.51
C PHE A 227 18.61 -19.83 22.79
N GLY A 228 17.90 -19.55 23.89
CA GLY A 228 18.14 -20.19 25.19
C GLY A 228 19.34 -19.62 25.95
N TRP A 229 19.78 -18.40 25.63
CA TRP A 229 20.88 -17.73 26.35
C TRP A 229 20.42 -17.25 27.73
N ARG A 230 21.37 -17.08 28.68
CA ARG A 230 21.05 -16.64 30.04
C ARG A 230 20.43 -15.24 30.01
N ARG A 231 19.43 -14.99 30.87
CA ARG A 231 18.87 -13.64 31.07
C ARG A 231 19.95 -12.75 31.67
N GLY A 232 20.23 -11.61 31.03
CA GLY A 232 21.02 -10.52 31.61
C GLY A 232 22.35 -10.20 30.92
N SER A 233 22.71 -10.90 29.86
CA SER A 233 23.88 -10.55 29.04
C SER A 233 23.47 -9.71 27.82
N ASP A 234 24.32 -8.78 27.40
CA ASP A 234 24.25 -8.09 26.09
C ASP A 234 24.44 -9.05 24.88
N GLU A 235 24.30 -10.36 25.11
CA GLU A 235 24.53 -11.44 24.16
C GLU A 235 23.37 -11.51 23.16
N GLY A 236 23.71 -11.53 21.88
CA GLY A 236 22.87 -11.12 20.79
C GLY A 236 23.59 -11.38 19.48
N ILE A 237 23.04 -12.22 18.59
CA ILE A 237 23.57 -12.26 17.22
C ILE A 237 23.16 -10.94 16.57
N ALA A 238 24.13 -10.04 16.40
CA ALA A 238 23.94 -8.76 15.75
C ALA A 238 23.97 -8.93 14.22
N THR A 239 23.16 -8.15 13.53
CA THR A 239 23.26 -8.02 12.07
C THR A 239 24.50 -7.19 11.71
N LYS A 240 25.24 -7.60 10.68
CA LYS A 240 26.42 -6.85 10.19
C LYS A 240 26.03 -5.50 9.58
N GLU A 241 24.89 -5.51 8.90
CA GLU A 241 24.31 -4.35 8.26
C GLU A 241 23.11 -3.86 9.05
N ASP A 242 22.81 -2.58 8.89
CA ASP A 242 21.57 -1.99 9.33
C ASP A 242 20.40 -2.71 8.68
N PHE A 243 19.38 -3.04 9.47
CA PHE A 243 18.18 -3.68 8.94
C PHE A 243 17.52 -2.69 7.96
N PRO A 244 17.50 -2.98 6.64
CA PRO A 244 16.91 -2.06 5.70
C PRO A 244 15.41 -1.98 5.98
N GLU A 245 14.83 -0.78 5.89
CA GLU A 245 13.38 -0.69 5.97
C GLU A 245 12.76 -1.37 4.73
N PRO A 246 11.78 -2.26 4.88
CA PRO A 246 11.05 -2.79 3.75
C PRO A 246 10.48 -1.64 2.91
N THR A 247 10.76 -1.63 1.61
CA THR A 247 10.37 -0.56 0.69
C THR A 247 8.86 -0.25 0.77
N HIS A 248 8.02 -1.28 0.92
CA HIS A 248 6.57 -1.11 1.12
C HIS A 248 6.20 -0.36 2.40
N ALA A 249 6.92 -0.57 3.51
CA ALA A 249 6.68 0.13 4.77
C ALA A 249 7.08 1.60 4.63
N ARG A 250 8.22 1.86 3.98
CA ARG A 250 8.71 3.22 3.70
C ARG A 250 7.72 4.00 2.85
N ILE A 251 7.26 3.41 1.74
CA ILE A 251 6.24 4.00 0.86
C ILE A 251 4.96 4.32 1.65
N LYS A 252 4.47 3.39 2.49
CA LYS A 252 3.28 3.64 3.31
C LYS A 252 3.45 4.82 4.26
N ARG A 253 4.64 4.98 4.87
CA ARG A 253 4.95 6.12 5.74
C ARG A 253 4.97 7.43 4.96
N ILE A 254 5.64 7.46 3.80
CA ILE A 254 5.69 8.64 2.92
C ILE A 254 4.29 9.06 2.47
N VAL A 255 3.47 8.11 1.99
CA VAL A 255 2.09 8.39 1.58
C VAL A 255 1.26 8.89 2.76
N LYS A 256 1.42 8.30 3.95
CA LYS A 256 0.73 8.74 5.18
C LYS A 256 1.13 10.17 5.58
N ASP A 257 2.43 10.49 5.55
CA ASP A 257 2.95 11.82 5.86
C ASP A 257 2.40 12.87 4.88
N MET A 258 2.45 12.57 3.58
CA MET A 258 1.87 13.44 2.56
C MET A 258 0.36 13.65 2.77
N HIS A 259 -0.41 12.59 3.04
CA HIS A 259 -1.84 12.74 3.36
C HIS A 259 -2.08 13.62 4.58
N GLN A 260 -1.25 13.49 5.63
CA GLN A 260 -1.37 14.32 6.83
C GLN A 260 -1.11 15.79 6.53
N LYS A 261 -0.04 16.09 5.81
CA LYS A 261 0.38 17.46 5.44
C LYS A 261 -0.65 18.12 4.54
N VAL A 262 -1.05 17.46 3.45
CA VAL A 262 -2.03 17.99 2.49
C VAL A 262 -3.39 18.18 3.16
N ALA A 263 -3.88 17.19 3.90
CA ALA A 263 -5.18 17.31 4.59
C ALA A 263 -5.16 18.40 5.66
N LYS A 264 -4.03 18.62 6.36
CA LYS A 264 -3.89 19.71 7.33
C LYS A 264 -3.90 21.07 6.64
N TRP A 265 -3.17 21.20 5.53
CA TRP A 265 -3.17 22.44 4.74
C TRP A 265 -4.58 22.76 4.25
N LEU A 266 -5.29 21.79 3.66
CA LEU A 266 -6.68 21.99 3.23
C LEU A 266 -7.60 22.42 4.39
N SER A 267 -7.52 21.74 5.53
CA SER A 267 -8.39 22.05 6.69
C SER A 267 -8.19 23.41 7.34
N VAL A 268 -7.02 24.02 7.15
CA VAL A 268 -6.70 25.32 7.75
C VAL A 268 -7.04 26.47 6.81
N ASN A 269 -7.01 26.23 5.49
CA ASN A 269 -7.16 27.28 4.49
C ASN A 269 -8.57 27.35 3.89
N PHE A 270 -9.37 26.29 4.01
CA PHE A 270 -10.69 26.20 3.38
C PHE A 270 -11.75 25.69 4.36
N ASP A 271 -12.92 26.30 4.32
CA ASP A 271 -14.09 25.88 5.10
C ASP A 271 -14.79 24.68 4.45
N VAL A 272 -14.83 24.64 3.12
CA VAL A 272 -15.49 23.57 2.35
C VAL A 272 -14.54 23.02 1.31
N VAL A 273 -14.42 21.69 1.25
CA VAL A 273 -13.62 20.99 0.24
C VAL A 273 -14.51 20.02 -0.55
N LEU A 274 -14.66 20.29 -1.85
CA LEU A 274 -15.30 19.39 -2.79
C LEU A 274 -14.32 18.29 -3.21
N LEU A 275 -14.67 17.03 -3.00
CA LEU A 275 -13.83 15.89 -3.35
C LEU A 275 -14.58 14.90 -4.25
N PRO A 276 -14.16 14.72 -5.50
CA PRO A 276 -14.82 13.78 -6.39
C PRO A 276 -14.75 12.33 -5.93
N LYS A 277 -15.81 11.58 -6.24
CA LYS A 277 -15.87 10.15 -5.96
C LYS A 277 -14.89 9.38 -6.86
N PHE A 278 -13.85 8.82 -6.25
CA PHE A 278 -12.84 8.02 -6.96
C PHE A 278 -12.88 6.52 -6.57
N PRO A 279 -13.66 5.67 -7.26
CA PRO A 279 -13.88 4.27 -6.90
C PRO A 279 -12.72 3.35 -7.33
N VAL A 280 -11.55 3.49 -6.67
CA VAL A 280 -10.31 2.75 -6.99
C VAL A 280 -10.51 1.23 -7.05
N SER A 281 -11.30 0.66 -6.13
CA SER A 281 -11.55 -0.79 -6.07
C SER A 281 -12.19 -1.32 -7.36
N GLN A 282 -13.10 -0.54 -7.96
CA GLN A 282 -13.75 -0.88 -9.21
C GLN A 282 -12.80 -0.68 -10.41
N LEU A 283 -12.04 0.41 -10.42
CA LEU A 283 -11.08 0.75 -11.49
C LEU A 283 -9.97 -0.29 -11.62
N VAL A 284 -9.43 -0.76 -10.49
CA VAL A 284 -8.28 -1.67 -10.46
C VAL A 284 -8.67 -3.13 -10.69
N ARG A 285 -9.95 -3.49 -10.49
CA ARG A 285 -10.46 -4.87 -10.64
C ARG A 285 -10.25 -5.40 -12.07
N ARG A 286 -9.53 -6.53 -12.18
CA ARG A 286 -9.14 -7.14 -13.46
C ARG A 286 -10.22 -8.05 -14.06
N ARG A 287 -10.93 -8.81 -13.23
CA ARG A 287 -11.95 -9.83 -13.60
C ARG A 287 -13.22 -9.62 -12.77
N ASN A 288 -14.35 -10.17 -13.25
CA ASN A 288 -15.66 -10.13 -12.59
C ASN A 288 -16.10 -8.69 -12.28
N ARG A 289 -15.88 -7.77 -13.23
CA ARG A 289 -16.44 -6.44 -13.11
C ARG A 289 -17.95 -6.49 -13.33
N PRO A 290 -18.71 -5.54 -12.75
CA PRO A 290 -20.14 -5.42 -12.99
C PRO A 290 -20.51 -5.29 -14.48
N ASP A 291 -19.62 -4.70 -15.28
CA ASP A 291 -19.79 -4.50 -16.73
C ASP A 291 -19.42 -5.73 -17.58
N GLY A 292 -19.00 -6.84 -16.98
CA GLY A 292 -18.52 -8.05 -17.68
C GLY A 292 -17.21 -7.87 -18.45
N ARG A 293 -16.63 -6.67 -18.48
CA ARG A 293 -15.44 -6.36 -19.28
C ARG A 293 -14.16 -6.54 -18.47
N ARG A 294 -13.05 -6.73 -19.17
CA ARG A 294 -11.71 -6.71 -18.57
C ARG A 294 -11.23 -5.27 -18.35
N ARG A 295 -10.31 -5.09 -17.41
CA ARG A 295 -9.67 -3.79 -17.16
C ARG A 295 -8.91 -3.28 -18.37
N ARG A 296 -9.26 -2.07 -18.83
CA ARG A 296 -8.55 -1.32 -19.88
C ARG A 296 -7.30 -0.58 -19.39
N ILE A 297 -7.25 -0.24 -18.10
CA ILE A 297 -6.13 0.49 -17.48
C ILE A 297 -4.90 -0.42 -17.34
N ASN A 298 -3.72 0.12 -17.64
CA ASN A 298 -2.45 -0.57 -17.49
C ASN A 298 -2.22 -1.03 -16.03
N SER A 299 -1.60 -2.19 -15.87
CA SER A 299 -1.15 -2.74 -14.59
C SER A 299 -0.29 -1.77 -13.77
N VAL A 300 0.59 -1.00 -14.40
CA VAL A 300 1.44 0.00 -13.73
C VAL A 300 0.58 1.09 -13.10
N THR A 301 -0.33 1.69 -13.87
CA THR A 301 -1.23 2.74 -13.39
C THR A 301 -2.14 2.20 -12.28
N ALA A 302 -2.66 0.99 -12.44
CA ALA A 302 -3.51 0.36 -11.42
C ALA A 302 -2.75 0.12 -10.10
N ARG A 303 -1.47 -0.28 -10.17
CA ARG A 303 -0.60 -0.42 -8.99
C ARG A 303 -0.35 0.94 -8.34
N ARG A 304 -0.02 1.97 -9.14
CA ARG A 304 0.16 3.34 -8.65
C ARG A 304 -1.08 3.83 -7.88
N MET A 305 -2.30 3.64 -8.42
CA MET A 305 -3.54 4.01 -7.71
C MET A 305 -3.70 3.31 -6.35
N LEU A 306 -3.31 2.03 -6.25
CA LEU A 306 -3.36 1.30 -4.97
C LEU A 306 -2.33 1.85 -3.97
N THR A 307 -1.13 2.20 -4.45
CA THR A 307 -0.07 2.78 -3.61
C THR A 307 -0.55 4.05 -2.90
N TRP A 308 -1.22 4.95 -3.63
CA TRP A 308 -1.71 6.23 -3.12
C TRP A 308 -2.84 6.10 -2.09
N SER A 309 -3.53 4.96 -1.99
CA SER A 309 -4.55 4.73 -0.95
C SER A 309 -5.60 5.87 -0.84
N HIS A 310 -6.13 6.36 -1.95
CA HIS A 310 -7.03 7.55 -2.03
C HIS A 310 -8.18 7.54 -1.00
N TYR A 311 -8.76 6.38 -0.69
CA TYR A 311 -9.81 6.28 0.33
C TYR A 311 -9.32 6.68 1.73
N LYS A 312 -8.08 6.32 2.08
CA LYS A 312 -7.45 6.73 3.34
C LYS A 312 -7.18 8.23 3.38
N PHE A 313 -6.85 8.83 2.24
CA PHE A 313 -6.72 10.29 2.14
C PHE A 313 -8.06 10.97 2.45
N ARG A 314 -9.16 10.54 1.81
CA ARG A 314 -10.50 11.07 2.09
C ARG A 314 -10.87 10.97 3.58
N GLN A 315 -10.62 9.82 4.21
CA GLN A 315 -10.89 9.63 5.65
C GLN A 315 -10.07 10.60 6.51
N MET A 316 -8.79 10.81 6.16
CA MET A 316 -7.92 11.75 6.86
C MET A 316 -8.38 13.20 6.70
N LEU A 317 -8.79 13.57 5.49
CA LEU A 317 -9.31 14.89 5.17
C LEU A 317 -10.61 15.17 5.95
N ASP A 318 -11.58 14.26 5.90
CA ASP A 318 -12.84 14.36 6.64
C ASP A 318 -12.60 14.54 8.14
N TYR A 319 -11.68 13.76 8.73
CA TYR A 319 -11.30 13.90 10.13
C TYR A 319 -10.73 15.30 10.46
N LYS A 320 -9.84 15.83 9.62
CA LYS A 320 -9.21 17.12 9.89
C LYS A 320 -10.15 18.30 9.65
N MET A 321 -10.96 18.25 8.59
CA MET A 321 -11.97 19.27 8.29
C MET A 321 -12.98 19.38 9.44
N LYS A 322 -13.51 18.25 9.92
CA LYS A 322 -14.42 18.23 11.09
C LYS A 322 -13.80 18.85 12.35
N ARG A 323 -12.48 18.73 12.52
CA ARG A 323 -11.76 19.31 13.66
C ARG A 323 -11.59 20.84 13.56
N THR A 324 -11.52 21.38 12.35
CA THR A 324 -11.44 22.83 12.12
C THR A 324 -12.80 23.49 11.90
N GLY A 325 -13.89 22.70 11.91
CA GLY A 325 -15.25 23.18 11.66
C GLY A 325 -15.64 23.20 10.18
N GLY A 326 -14.76 22.73 9.29
CA GLY A 326 -15.04 22.65 7.86
C GLY A 326 -15.69 21.33 7.42
N VAL A 327 -16.13 21.28 6.16
CA VAL A 327 -16.90 20.17 5.59
C VAL A 327 -16.22 19.60 4.34
N VAL A 328 -16.19 18.26 4.23
CA VAL A 328 -15.83 17.57 2.98
C VAL A 328 -17.10 17.11 2.29
N VAL A 329 -17.32 17.57 1.07
CA VAL A 329 -18.47 17.17 0.25
C VAL A 329 -17.98 16.22 -0.84
N VAL A 330 -18.53 15.00 -0.87
CA VAL A 330 -18.22 14.03 -1.92
C VAL A 330 -19.13 14.29 -3.11
N CYS A 331 -18.54 14.60 -4.26
CA CYS A 331 -19.28 15.01 -5.46
C CYS A 331 -19.04 14.10 -6.67
N ASP A 332 -19.91 14.20 -7.68
CA ASP A 332 -19.79 13.46 -8.93
C ASP A 332 -19.15 14.31 -10.03
N GLU A 333 -18.15 13.75 -10.73
CA GLU A 333 -17.34 14.45 -11.74
C GLU A 333 -17.44 13.96 -13.21
N PRO A 334 -18.60 13.48 -13.73
CA PRO A 334 -18.69 13.16 -15.16
C PRO A 334 -18.43 14.40 -16.03
N TRP A 335 -17.64 14.20 -17.09
CA TRP A 335 -17.32 15.18 -18.14
C TRP A 335 -16.47 16.40 -17.71
N THR A 336 -16.07 16.52 -16.45
CA THR A 336 -15.31 17.68 -15.92
C THR A 336 -13.96 17.91 -16.61
N THR A 337 -13.29 16.86 -17.05
CA THR A 337 -12.01 16.97 -17.80
C THR A 337 -12.18 17.26 -19.29
N LYS A 338 -13.43 17.28 -19.79
CA LYS A 338 -13.77 17.47 -21.21
C LYS A 338 -14.51 18.75 -21.52
N THR A 339 -15.30 19.22 -20.57
CA THR A 339 -16.04 20.48 -20.68
C THR A 339 -15.09 21.66 -20.55
N CYS A 340 -15.28 22.70 -21.36
CA CYS A 340 -14.56 23.97 -21.19
C CYS A 340 -15.12 24.71 -19.97
N SER A 341 -14.27 25.06 -18.99
CA SER A 341 -14.70 25.82 -17.82
C SER A 341 -14.96 27.31 -18.08
N HIS A 342 -14.90 27.74 -19.34
CA HIS A 342 -15.21 29.11 -19.77
C HIS A 342 -16.55 29.19 -20.50
N CYS A 343 -16.77 28.34 -21.51
CA CYS A 343 -17.93 28.41 -22.39
C CYS A 343 -18.85 27.18 -22.33
N GLY A 344 -18.55 26.19 -21.49
CA GLY A 344 -19.38 25.00 -21.32
C GLY A 344 -19.33 23.96 -22.43
N ARG A 345 -18.70 24.25 -23.57
CA ARG A 345 -18.65 23.29 -24.69
C ARG A 345 -17.82 22.05 -24.33
N ILE A 346 -18.34 20.87 -24.68
CA ILE A 346 -17.60 19.62 -24.59
C ILE A 346 -16.57 19.53 -25.71
N ASN A 347 -15.28 19.45 -25.36
CA ASN A 347 -14.23 19.15 -26.33
C ASN A 347 -14.06 17.63 -26.52
N HIS A 348 -14.58 17.13 -27.65
CA HIS A 348 -14.48 15.72 -28.04
C HIS A 348 -13.08 15.31 -28.53
N ARG A 349 -12.19 16.25 -28.84
CA ARG A 349 -10.85 16.02 -29.38
C ARG A 349 -9.75 15.90 -28.31
N ILE A 350 -10.13 15.82 -27.04
CA ILE A 350 -9.16 15.79 -25.94
C ILE A 350 -8.32 14.51 -25.95
N THR A 351 -7.02 14.72 -25.84
CA THR A 351 -5.98 13.68 -25.74
C THR A 351 -5.46 13.55 -24.30
N VAL A 352 -4.30 12.91 -24.10
CA VAL A 352 -3.64 12.74 -22.77
C VAL A 352 -2.78 13.97 -22.41
N GLN A 353 -2.88 15.07 -23.16
CA GLN A 353 -2.12 16.29 -22.91
C GLN A 353 -2.50 16.95 -21.57
N LYS A 354 -1.50 17.59 -20.95
CA LYS A 354 -1.64 18.37 -19.70
C LYS A 354 -2.33 19.71 -19.92
N THR A 355 -2.22 20.27 -21.11
CA THR A 355 -2.86 21.53 -21.48
C THR A 355 -4.23 21.25 -22.06
N PHE A 356 -5.24 21.98 -21.59
CA PHE A 356 -6.56 22.04 -22.17
C PHE A 356 -6.62 23.21 -23.15
N TRP A 357 -7.16 22.98 -24.36
CA TRP A 357 -7.46 24.01 -25.34
C TRP A 357 -8.91 23.84 -25.80
N CYS A 358 -9.69 24.91 -25.76
CA CYS A 358 -11.05 24.94 -26.28
C CYS A 358 -11.07 25.39 -27.75
N PRO A 359 -11.63 24.60 -28.68
CA PRO A 359 -11.73 25.00 -30.09
C PRO A 359 -12.78 26.09 -30.34
N GLU A 360 -13.76 26.27 -29.44
CA GLU A 360 -14.85 27.24 -29.63
C GLU A 360 -14.46 28.64 -29.14
N CYS A 361 -14.02 28.76 -27.88
CA CYS A 361 -13.68 30.06 -27.27
C CYS A 361 -12.18 30.34 -27.20
N ASN A 362 -11.33 29.47 -27.77
CA ASN A 362 -9.87 29.56 -27.73
C ASN A 362 -9.25 29.60 -26.33
N TYR A 363 -10.01 29.26 -25.28
CA TYR A 363 -9.52 29.19 -23.91
C TYR A 363 -8.43 28.13 -23.76
N VAL A 364 -7.32 28.51 -23.11
CA VAL A 364 -6.18 27.61 -22.82
C VAL A 364 -5.84 27.66 -21.35
N CYS A 365 -5.75 26.49 -20.71
CA CYS A 365 -5.27 26.38 -19.33
C CYS A 365 -4.71 25.00 -19.02
N ASP A 366 -4.20 24.80 -17.80
CA ASP A 366 -3.86 23.45 -17.33
C ASP A 366 -5.14 22.62 -17.16
N ARG A 367 -5.09 21.36 -17.60
CA ARG A 367 -6.26 20.48 -17.65
C ARG A 367 -6.79 20.13 -16.25
N ASP A 368 -5.91 20.02 -15.26
CA ASP A 368 -6.34 19.74 -13.89
C ASP A 368 -7.02 20.99 -13.29
N VAL A 369 -6.58 22.20 -13.68
CA VAL A 369 -7.25 23.46 -13.32
C VAL A 369 -8.63 23.56 -13.97
N ASN A 370 -8.76 23.26 -15.27
CA ASN A 370 -10.06 23.21 -15.96
C ASN A 370 -11.01 22.22 -15.27
N ALA A 371 -10.51 21.02 -14.93
CA ALA A 371 -11.30 20.00 -14.26
C ALA A 371 -11.74 20.45 -12.85
N ALA A 372 -10.84 21.05 -12.07
CA ALA A 372 -11.16 21.57 -10.75
C ALA A 372 -12.24 22.67 -10.80
N ARG A 373 -12.15 23.59 -11.77
CA ARG A 373 -13.19 24.62 -12.01
C ARG A 373 -14.53 23.99 -12.34
N ASN A 374 -14.56 23.03 -13.26
CA ASN A 374 -15.81 22.33 -13.61
C ASN A 374 -16.40 21.54 -12.44
N ILE A 375 -15.57 20.94 -11.59
CA ILE A 375 -16.04 20.29 -10.36
C ILE A 375 -16.73 21.30 -9.45
N PHE A 376 -16.15 22.49 -9.29
CA PHE A 376 -16.77 23.57 -8.52
C PHE A 376 -18.09 24.03 -9.15
N LEU A 377 -18.06 24.48 -10.40
CA LEU A 377 -19.22 25.03 -11.11
C LEU A 377 -20.42 24.07 -11.06
N LYS A 378 -20.16 22.78 -11.29
CA LYS A 378 -21.20 21.75 -11.26
C LYS A 378 -21.80 21.51 -9.87
N ASN A 379 -21.00 21.65 -8.82
CA ASN A 379 -21.35 21.22 -7.47
C ASN A 379 -21.45 22.38 -6.48
N GLU A 380 -21.53 23.62 -6.96
CA GLU A 380 -21.63 24.84 -6.16
C GLU A 380 -22.84 24.76 -5.22
N ARG A 381 -23.98 24.27 -5.72
CA ARG A 381 -25.21 24.03 -4.95
C ARG A 381 -25.06 23.02 -3.80
N LEU A 382 -23.96 22.27 -3.70
CA LEU A 382 -23.68 21.34 -2.60
C LEU A 382 -22.90 21.98 -1.45
N ILE A 383 -22.47 23.24 -1.61
CA ILE A 383 -21.75 23.99 -0.59
C ILE A 383 -22.77 24.45 0.47
N PRO A 384 -22.57 24.10 1.76
CA PRO A 384 -23.52 24.37 2.84
C PRO A 384 -23.59 25.84 3.29
#